data_AF-A0A829Z8K0-F1
#
_entry.id   AF-A0A829Z8K0-F1
#
_cell.length_a   1.000
_cell.length_b   1.000
_cell.length_c   1.000
_cell.angle_alpha   90.00
_cell.angle_beta   90.00
_cell.angle_gamma   90.00
#
_symmetry.space_group_name_H-M   'P 1'
#
loop_
_entity.id
_entity.type
_entity.pdbx_description
1 polymer ?
#
loop_
_entity_poly.entity_id
_entity_poly.type
_entity_poly.pdbx_seq_one_letter_code
_entity_poly.pdbx_strand_id
1 'polypeptide(L)' 'MYKILVVEDEEIERKALVSLLKEHFAESLVVYNASNGMEALEILKDEDVQIIVSDINLPGINGLETIEFAKKIL' A
#
# COMPACT_ATOMS: atom_id res chain seq x y z
N MET A 1 7.50 10.85 10.62
CA MET A 1 6.25 10.50 9.93
C MET A 1 6.36 9.05 9.51
N TYR A 2 5.34 8.24 9.79
CA TYR A 2 5.28 6.88 9.25
C TYR A 2 4.87 6.93 7.78
N LYS A 3 5.38 6.02 6.98
CA LYS A 3 5.05 5.80 5.57
C LYS A 3 4.16 4.57 5.50
N ILE A 4 2.97 4.75 4.93
CA ILE A 4 1.98 3.70 4.74
C ILE A 4 1.76 3.48 3.24
N LEU A 5 1.66 2.22 2.83
CA LEU A 5 1.29 1.82 1.48
C LEU A 5 -0.08 1.15 1.50
N VAL A 6 -1.02 1.69 0.73
CA VAL A 6 -2.35 1.10 0.49
C VAL A 6 -2.34 0.37 -0.85
N VAL A 7 -2.69 -0.92 -0.87
CA VAL A 7 -2.76 -1.74 -2.08
C VAL A 7 -4.20 -2.24 -2.26
N GLU A 8 -4.86 -1.74 -3.30
CA GLU A 8 -6.29 -1.94 -3.53
C GLU A 8 -6.55 -1.74 -5.02
N ASP A 9 -7.14 -2.71 -5.73
CA ASP A 9 -7.35 -2.60 -7.18
C ASP A 9 -8.56 -1.72 -7.54
N GLU A 10 -9.58 -1.69 -6.69
CA GLU A 10 -10.75 -0.85 -6.90
C GLU A 10 -10.44 0.63 -6.60
N GLU A 11 -10.43 1.47 -7.66
CA GLU A 11 -9.99 2.86 -7.59
C GLU A 11 -10.78 3.69 -6.57
N ILE A 12 -12.09 3.47 -6.47
CA ILE A 12 -12.96 4.21 -5.56
C ILE A 12 -12.62 3.87 -4.11
N GLU A 13 -12.44 2.59 -3.80
CA GLU A 13 -12.12 2.11 -2.45
C GLU A 13 -10.72 2.58 -2.03
N ARG A 14 -9.73 2.46 -2.93
CA ARG A 14 -8.36 2.96 -2.73
C ARG A 14 -8.36 4.45 -2.42
N LYS A 15 -9.07 5.27 -3.20
CA LYS A 15 -9.14 6.73 -3.00
C LYS A 15 -9.85 7.09 -1.70
N ALA A 16 -10.92 6.37 -1.35
CA ALA A 16 -11.65 6.60 -0.10
C ALA A 16 -10.73 6.36 1.11
N LEU A 17 -10.02 5.23 1.14
CA LEU A 17 -9.09 4.90 2.21
C LEU A 17 -7.91 5.88 2.30
N VAL A 18 -7.30 6.23 1.16
CA VAL A 18 -6.22 7.24 1.13
C VAL A 18 -6.69 8.59 1.66
N SER A 19 -7.91 9.00 1.30
CA SER A 19 -8.50 10.26 1.76
C SER A 19 -8.72 10.25 3.28
N LEU A 20 -9.29 9.15 3.81
CA LEU A 20 -9.51 8.96 5.25
C LEU A 20 -8.20 9.04 6.04
N LEU A 21 -7.16 8.35 5.57
CA LEU A 21 -5.84 8.36 6.21
C LEU A 21 -5.22 9.76 6.22
N LYS A 22 -5.33 10.49 5.11
CA LYS A 22 -4.84 11.88 5.03
C LYS A 22 -5.64 12.81 5.93
N GLU A 23 -6.96 12.71 5.97
CA GLU A 23 -7.82 13.55 6.78
C GLU A 23 -7.49 13.43 8.28
N HIS A 24 -7.30 12.21 8.78
CA HIS A 24 -7.10 11.98 10.21
C HIS A 24 -5.64 12.00 10.66
N PHE A 25 -4.68 11.79 9.74
CA PHE A 25 -3.29 11.54 10.11
C PHE A 25 -2.25 12.29 9.27
N ALA A 26 -2.62 13.30 8.47
CA ALA A 26 -1.70 14.02 7.57
C ALA A 26 -0.39 14.52 8.23
N GLU A 27 -0.40 14.91 9.50
CA GLU A 27 0.82 15.38 10.20
C GLU A 27 1.76 14.24 10.62
N SER A 28 1.27 13.00 10.60
CA SER A 28 1.97 11.81 11.09
C SER A 28 2.23 10.75 10.02
N LEU A 29 1.48 10.77 8.91
CA LEU A 29 1.52 9.79 7.82
C LEU A 29 1.88 10.40 6.47
N VAL A 30 2.78 9.72 5.76
CA VAL A 30 2.93 9.83 4.30
C VAL A 30 2.24 8.63 3.67
N VAL A 31 1.28 8.88 2.78
CA VAL A 31 0.45 7.82 2.18
C VAL A 31 0.85 7.59 0.73
N TYR A 32 1.36 6.39 0.45
CA TYR A 32 1.55 5.81 -0.87
C TYR A 32 0.35 4.91 -1.20
N ASN A 33 0.08 4.70 -2.49
CA ASN A 33 -0.96 3.78 -2.92
C ASN A 33 -0.56 3.07 -4.22
N ALA A 34 -1.04 1.85 -4.38
CA ALA A 34 -0.84 1.00 -5.54
C ALA A 34 -2.15 0.31 -5.94
N SER A 35 -2.32 0.07 -7.23
CA SER A 35 -3.49 -0.60 -7.81
C SER A 35 -3.37 -2.12 -7.91
N ASN A 36 -2.20 -2.67 -7.62
CA ASN A 36 -1.92 -4.11 -7.65
C ASN A 36 -0.61 -4.40 -6.91
N GLY A 37 -0.34 -5.69 -6.68
CA GLY A 37 0.85 -6.10 -5.93
C GLY A 37 2.17 -5.76 -6.62
N MET A 38 2.25 -5.77 -7.95
CA MET A 38 3.50 -5.44 -8.65
C MET A 38 3.88 -3.97 -8.47
N GLU A 39 2.93 -3.06 -8.61
CA GLU A 39 3.13 -1.63 -8.33
C GLU A 39 3.51 -1.40 -6.86
N ALA A 40 2.90 -2.14 -5.93
CA ALA A 40 3.26 -2.10 -4.52
C ALA A 40 4.73 -2.49 -4.30
N LEU A 41 5.21 -3.56 -4.94
CA LEU A 41 6.59 -4.01 -4.84
C LEU A 41 7.59 -3.03 -5.44
N GLU A 42 7.25 -2.31 -6.50
CA GLU A 42 8.11 -1.24 -7.04
C GLU A 42 8.25 -0.09 -6.03
N ILE A 43 7.14 0.35 -5.42
CA ILE A 43 7.18 1.39 -4.38
C ILE A 43 8.06 0.97 -3.20
N LEU A 44 7.96 -0.29 -2.76
CA LEU A 44 8.75 -0.81 -1.65
C LEU A 44 10.26 -0.86 -1.90
N LYS A 45 10.72 -0.82 -3.16
CA LYS A 45 12.15 -0.76 -3.47
C LYS A 45 12.74 0.63 -3.22
N ASP A 46 11.93 1.67 -3.44
CA ASP A 46 12.37 3.06 -3.40
C ASP A 46 12.01 3.74 -2.07
N GLU A 47 11.03 3.20 -1.35
CA GLU A 47 10.44 3.83 -0.17
C GLU A 47 10.48 2.92 1.07
N ASP A 48 11.01 3.47 2.18
CA ASP A 48 11.02 2.84 3.50
C ASP A 48 9.63 2.83 4.16
N VAL A 49 8.70 2.05 3.58
CA VAL A 49 7.33 1.88 4.06
C VAL A 49 7.33 1.03 5.34
N GLN A 50 6.71 1.53 6.41
CA GLN A 50 6.62 0.79 7.67
C GLN A 50 5.28 0.08 7.88
N ILE A 51 4.25 0.46 7.11
CA ILE A 51 2.90 -0.09 7.24
C ILE A 51 2.36 -0.42 5.84
N ILE A 52 1.90 -1.65 5.64
CA ILE A 52 1.22 -2.07 4.41
C ILE A 52 -0.21 -2.45 4.75
N VAL A 53 -1.17 -1.86 4.04
CA VAL A 53 -2.58 -2.24 4.05
C VAL A 53 -2.90 -2.74 2.65
N SER A 54 -3.21 -4.03 2.51
CA SER A 54 -3.43 -4.67 1.21
C SER A 54 -4.76 -5.40 1.22
N ASP A 55 -5.55 -5.28 0.16
CA ASP A 55 -6.57 -6.27 -0.13
C ASP A 55 -5.89 -7.63 -0.41
N ILE A 56 -6.57 -8.71 -0.02
CA ILE A 56 -6.18 -10.08 -0.31
C ILE A 56 -6.46 -10.39 -1.78
N ASN A 57 -7.59 -9.94 -2.33
CA ASN A 57 -8.07 -10.37 -3.65
C ASN A 57 -7.57 -9.48 -4.81
N LEU A 58 -6.26 -9.27 -4.89
CA LEU A 58 -5.67 -8.50 -5.98
C LEU A 58 -5.54 -9.30 -7.29
N PRO A 59 -5.65 -8.65 -8.46
CA PRO A 59 -5.36 -9.27 -9.74
C PRO A 59 -3.86 -9.53 -9.93
N GLY A 60 -3.53 -10.68 -10.54
CA GLY A 60 -2.14 -11.10 -10.74
C GLY A 60 -1.57 -11.77 -9.50
N ILE A 61 -0.64 -11.11 -8.80
CA ILE A 61 -0.19 -11.57 -7.48
C ILE A 61 -1.18 -11.08 -6.44
N ASN A 62 -1.64 -11.99 -5.58
CA ASN A 62 -2.61 -11.63 -4.56
C ASN A 62 -1.94 -10.84 -3.40
N GLY A 63 -2.74 -10.32 -2.47
CA GLY A 63 -2.23 -9.54 -1.35
C GLY A 63 -1.26 -10.32 -0.45
N LEU A 64 -1.54 -11.60 -0.19
CA LEU A 64 -0.67 -12.44 0.65
C LEU A 64 0.68 -12.69 -0.02
N GLU A 65 0.69 -12.98 -1.32
CA GLU A 65 1.93 -13.13 -2.10
C GLU A 65 2.72 -11.82 -2.11
N THR A 66 2.04 -10.68 -2.26
CA THR A 66 2.67 -9.35 -2.19
C THR A 66 3.39 -9.15 -0.86
N ILE A 67 2.76 -9.52 0.27
CA ILE A 67 3.40 -9.43 1.60
C ILE A 67 4.59 -10.39 1.72
N GLU A 68 4.50 -11.60 1.17
CA GLU A 68 5.63 -12.55 1.17
C GLU A 68 6.83 -12.04 0.35
N PHE A 69 6.59 -11.32 -0.74
CA PHE A 69 7.65 -10.65 -1.50
C PHE A 69 8.18 -9.41 -0.76
N ALA A 70 7.32 -8.61 -0.15
CA ALA A 70 7.70 -7.43 0.61
C ALA A 70 8.70 -7.75 1.74
N LYS A 71 8.50 -8.87 2.45
CA LYS A 71 9.42 -9.37 3.50
C LYS A 71 10.84 -9.68 3.03
N LYS A 72 11.06 -9.80 1.71
CA LYS A 72 12.39 -10.04 1.12
C LYS A 72 13.06 -8.75 0.66
N ILE A 73 12.30 -7.66 0.56
CA ILE A 73 12.75 -6.33 0.15
C ILE A 73 13.12 -5.50 1.39
N LEU A 74 12.28 -5.57 2.42
CA LEU A 74 12.46 -4.94 3.73
C LEU A 74 13.44 -5.73 4.61
#